data_AF-A0A7X8X4N1-F1
#
_entry.id   AF-A0A7X8X4N1-F1
#
_cell.length_a   1.000
_cell.length_b   1.000
_cell.length_c   1.000
_cell.angle_alpha   90.00
_cell.angle_beta   90.00
_cell.angle_gamma   90.00
#
_symmetry.space_group_name_H-M   'P 1'
#
loop_
_entity.id
_entity.type
_entity.pdbx_description
1 polymer ?
#
loop_
_entity_poly.entity_id
_entity_poly.type
_entity_poly.pdbx_seq_one_letter_code
_entity_poly.pdbx_strand_id
1 'polypeptide(L)'
;MENTPAKLYDRWDIHQRAQHWLMMVAFTLLAVTGLIIKFAFSPIAQTVAKVFGNFETLFFIHLGAAVLMTAGALYHVVYLLIKASRRQLSWSMLPSWQDVKDLADTIGYYFGLRKEGP
;
A
#
# COMPACT_ATOMS: atom_id res chain seq x y z
N MET A 1 -19.45 36.84 -0.21
CA MET A 1 -18.78 35.56 0.13
C MET A 1 -17.56 35.49 -0.76
N GLU A 2 -16.38 35.74 -0.20
CA GLU A 2 -15.12 35.79 -0.94
C GLU A 2 -14.76 34.37 -1.42
N ASN A 3 -14.71 34.18 -2.73
CA ASN A 3 -14.37 32.92 -3.37
C ASN A 3 -12.83 32.82 -3.42
N THR A 4 -12.19 32.71 -2.24
CA THR A 4 -10.74 32.52 -2.17
C THR A 4 -10.44 31.10 -2.66
N PRO A 5 -9.78 30.92 -3.81
CA PRO A 5 -9.44 29.58 -4.26
C PRO A 5 -8.54 28.94 -3.21
N ALA A 6 -8.93 27.75 -2.73
CA ALA A 6 -8.16 27.01 -1.74
C ALA A 6 -6.72 26.84 -2.26
N LYS A 7 -5.73 27.25 -1.46
CA LYS A 7 -4.32 27.10 -1.81
C LYS A 7 -3.98 25.61 -1.84
N LEU A 8 -3.74 25.07 -3.02
CA LEU A 8 -3.33 23.67 -3.21
C LEU A 8 -1.84 23.53 -2.92
N TYR A 9 -1.49 22.52 -2.11
CA TYR A 9 -0.11 22.17 -1.79
C TYR A 9 0.20 20.82 -2.40
N ASP A 10 1.30 20.72 -3.15
CA ASP A 10 1.78 19.43 -3.64
C ASP A 10 2.48 18.68 -2.50
N ARG A 11 1.78 17.69 -1.93
CA ARG A 11 2.29 16.86 -0.85
C ARG A 11 3.23 15.77 -1.35
N TRP A 12 3.02 15.27 -2.57
CA TRP A 12 3.78 14.15 -3.13
C TRP A 12 4.06 14.37 -4.62
N ASP A 13 5.34 14.43 -4.95
CA ASP A 13 5.76 14.58 -6.33
C ASP A 13 5.31 13.39 -7.20
N ILE A 14 5.23 13.65 -8.49
CA ILE A 14 4.72 12.68 -9.47
C ILE A 14 5.56 11.40 -9.53
N HIS A 15 6.87 11.49 -9.24
CA HIS A 15 7.77 10.34 -9.25
C HIS A 15 7.51 9.43 -8.05
N GLN A 16 7.34 10.00 -6.85
CA GLN A 16 6.92 9.25 -5.66
C GLN A 16 5.58 8.55 -5.88
N ARG A 17 4.62 9.24 -6.50
CA ARG A 17 3.30 8.65 -6.81
C ARG A 17 3.41 7.52 -7.83
N ALA A 18 4.19 7.69 -8.89
CA ALA A 18 4.39 6.67 -9.92
C ALA A 18 5.05 5.40 -9.34
N GLN A 19 6.07 5.56 -8.49
CA GLN A 19 6.68 4.44 -7.77
C GLN A 19 5.65 3.70 -6.92
N HIS A 20 4.80 4.43 -6.19
CA HIS A 20 3.78 3.83 -5.36
C HIS A 20 2.71 3.09 -6.17
N TRP A 21 2.24 3.65 -7.29
CA TRP A 21 1.30 2.97 -8.19
C TRP A 21 1.89 1.68 -8.79
N LEU A 22 3.17 1.71 -9.18
CA LEU A 22 3.88 0.52 -9.65
C LEU A 22 3.90 -0.58 -8.58
N MET A 23 4.29 -0.23 -7.35
CA MET A 23 4.31 -1.17 -6.22
C MET A 23 2.90 -1.66 -5.86
N MET A 24 1.89 -0.79 -5.93
CA MET A 24 0.51 -1.17 -5.63
C MET A 24 0.01 -2.23 -6.61
N VAL A 25 0.26 -2.05 -7.91
CA VAL A 25 -0.09 -3.04 -8.94
C VAL A 25 0.68 -4.34 -8.74
N ALA A 26 1.99 -4.27 -8.47
CA ALA A 26 2.81 -5.47 -8.20
C ALA A 26 2.34 -6.23 -6.95
N PHE A 27 2.02 -5.51 -5.87
CA PHE A 27 1.45 -6.07 -4.65
C PHE A 27 0.10 -6.74 -4.90
N THR A 28 -0.80 -6.10 -5.64
CA THR A 28 -2.10 -6.70 -5.98
C THR A 28 -1.93 -7.97 -6.79
N LEU A 29 -1.03 -7.98 -7.77
CA LEU A 29 -0.70 -9.19 -8.53
C LEU A 29 -0.16 -10.30 -7.63
N LEU A 30 0.78 -9.97 -6.72
CA LEU A 30 1.30 -10.92 -5.73
C LEU A 30 0.21 -11.48 -4.84
N ALA A 31 -0.66 -10.62 -4.30
CA ALA A 31 -1.75 -11.02 -3.41
C ALA A 31 -2.73 -11.96 -4.12
N VAL A 32 -3.18 -11.58 -5.33
CA VAL A 32 -4.13 -12.40 -6.11
C VAL A 32 -3.50 -13.74 -6.47
N THR A 33 -2.35 -13.73 -7.16
CA THR A 33 -1.69 -14.97 -7.61
C THR A 33 -1.29 -15.87 -6.43
N GLY A 34 -0.78 -15.28 -5.34
CA GLY A 34 -0.39 -16.01 -4.13
C GLY A 34 -1.57 -16.65 -3.41
N LEU A 35 -2.71 -15.97 -3.32
CA LEU A 35 -3.93 -16.54 -2.75
C LEU A 35 -4.44 -17.73 -3.59
N ILE A 36 -4.47 -17.59 -4.92
CA ILE A 36 -4.93 -18.68 -5.79
C ILE A 36 -4.02 -19.90 -5.68
N ILE A 37 -2.69 -19.72 -5.69
CA ILE A 37 -1.71 -20.81 -5.53
C ILE A 37 -1.86 -21.45 -4.15
N LYS A 38 -1.96 -20.66 -3.08
CA LYS A 38 -2.08 -21.16 -1.70
C LYS A 38 -3.32 -22.03 -1.51
N PHE A 39 -4.43 -21.66 -2.15
CA PHE A 39 -5.71 -22.36 -2.02
C PHE A 39 -6.03 -23.22 -3.25
N ALA A 40 -5.03 -23.84 -3.88
CA ALA A 40 -5.18 -24.57 -5.16
C ALA A 40 -6.31 -25.62 -5.18
N PHE A 41 -6.65 -26.24 -4.06
CA PHE A 41 -7.75 -27.22 -3.96
C PHE A 41 -9.15 -26.59 -3.89
N SER A 42 -9.27 -25.28 -3.66
CA SER A 42 -10.56 -24.57 -3.65
C SER A 42 -11.18 -24.50 -5.05
N PRO A 43 -12.50 -24.73 -5.20
CA PRO A 43 -13.18 -24.60 -6.49
C PRO A 43 -13.02 -23.21 -7.13
N ILE A 44 -12.99 -22.16 -6.31
CA ILE A 44 -12.78 -20.78 -6.77
C ILE A 44 -11.36 -20.64 -7.32
N ALA A 45 -10.36 -21.18 -6.62
CA ALA A 45 -8.96 -21.12 -7.07
C ALA A 45 -8.75 -21.87 -8.37
N GLN A 46 -9.34 -23.05 -8.54
CA GLN A 46 -9.26 -23.81 -9.79
C GLN A 46 -9.94 -23.08 -10.95
N THR A 47 -11.06 -22.41 -10.70
CA THR A 47 -11.77 -21.62 -11.73
C THR A 47 -10.93 -20.43 -12.17
N VAL A 48 -10.36 -19.70 -11.21
CA VAL A 48 -9.48 -18.56 -11.50
C VAL A 48 -8.20 -19.03 -12.20
N ALA A 49 -7.58 -20.13 -11.75
CA ALA A 49 -6.37 -20.67 -12.38
C ALA A 49 -6.58 -21.00 -13.87
N LYS A 50 -7.77 -21.44 -14.28
CA LYS A 50 -8.12 -21.65 -15.69
C LYS A 50 -8.14 -20.35 -16.50
N VAL A 51 -8.57 -19.23 -15.91
CA VAL A 51 -8.53 -17.91 -16.57
C VAL A 51 -7.09 -17.47 -16.82
N PHE A 52 -6.19 -17.76 -15.88
CA PHE A 52 -4.75 -17.51 -16.01
C PHE A 52 -4.00 -18.64 -16.75
N GLY A 53 -4.72 -19.61 -17.32
CA GLY A 53 -4.18 -20.80 -17.97
C GLY A 53 -4.00 -21.97 -17.02
N ASN A 54 -3.03 -21.90 -16.09
CA ASN A 54 -2.78 -22.94 -15.10
C ASN A 54 -2.00 -22.39 -13.88
N PHE A 55 -1.72 -23.25 -12.90
CA PHE A 55 -0.98 -22.88 -11.69
C PHE A 55 0.51 -22.57 -11.94
N GLU A 56 1.12 -23.14 -12.97
CA GLU A 56 2.51 -22.87 -13.33
C GLU A 56 2.66 -21.44 -13.88
N THR A 57 1.76 -21.02 -14.77
CA THR A 57 1.68 -19.63 -15.26
C THR A 57 1.45 -18.66 -14.10
N LEU A 58 0.53 -18.97 -13.18
CA LEU A 58 0.32 -18.16 -11.97
C LEU A 58 1.59 -18.04 -11.13
N PHE A 59 2.35 -19.13 -10.97
CA PHE A 59 3.60 -19.13 -10.24
C PHE A 59 4.66 -18.25 -10.91
N PHE A 60 4.82 -18.32 -12.24
CA PHE A 60 5.73 -17.45 -12.97
C PHE A 60 5.33 -15.98 -12.91
N ILE A 61 4.04 -15.67 -13.04
CA ILE A 61 3.51 -14.31 -12.85
C ILE A 61 3.81 -13.81 -11.43
N HIS A 62 3.58 -14.65 -10.42
CA HIS A 62 3.87 -14.33 -9.03
C HIS A 62 5.36 -14.01 -8.82
N LEU A 63 6.25 -14.84 -9.37
CA LEU A 63 7.69 -14.64 -9.27
C LEU A 63 8.14 -13.35 -9.96
N GLY A 64 7.62 -13.06 -11.15
CA GLY A 64 7.88 -11.80 -11.85
C GLY A 64 7.39 -10.58 -11.06
N ALA A 65 6.18 -10.66 -10.50
CA ALA A 65 5.64 -9.63 -9.63
C ALA A 65 6.45 -9.46 -8.33
N ALA A 66 7.03 -10.55 -7.80
CA ALA A 66 7.89 -10.52 -6.62
C ALA A 66 9.18 -9.74 -6.90
N VAL A 67 9.85 -10.04 -8.02
CA VAL A 67 11.05 -9.32 -8.45
C VAL A 67 10.75 -7.83 -8.64
N LEU A 68 9.65 -7.50 -9.33
CA LEU A 68 9.23 -6.11 -9.57
C LEU A 68 8.93 -5.39 -8.25
N MET A 69 8.20 -6.03 -7.33
CA MET A 69 7.84 -5.48 -6.03
C MET A 69 9.08 -5.25 -5.17
N THR A 70 9.98 -6.22 -5.10
CA THR A 70 11.22 -6.08 -4.32
C THR A 70 12.11 -4.97 -4.87
N ALA A 71 12.35 -4.95 -6.18
CA ALA A 71 13.15 -3.90 -6.81
C ALA A 71 12.50 -2.52 -6.64
N GLY A 72 11.18 -2.41 -6.85
CA GLY A 72 10.40 -1.18 -6.68
C GLY A 72 10.42 -0.68 -5.23
N ALA A 73 10.25 -1.57 -4.25
CA ALA A 73 10.29 -1.23 -2.83
C ALA A 73 11.67 -0.76 -2.39
N LEU A 74 12.74 -1.45 -2.81
CA LEU A 74 14.12 -1.02 -2.55
C LEU A 74 14.38 0.36 -3.15
N TYR A 75 14.01 0.56 -4.41
CA TYR A 75 14.14 1.85 -5.08
C TYR A 75 13.36 2.95 -4.34
N HIS A 76 12.12 2.68 -3.94
CA HIS A 76 11.29 3.61 -3.20
C HIS A 76 11.90 4.01 -1.86
N VAL A 77 12.39 3.03 -1.08
CA VAL A 77 13.05 3.31 0.20
C VAL A 77 14.31 4.15 0.00
N VAL A 78 15.17 3.82 -0.97
CA VAL A 78 16.37 4.62 -1.28
C VAL A 78 15.97 6.04 -1.69
N TYR A 79 14.95 6.19 -2.52
CA TYR A 79 14.42 7.50 -2.93
C TYR A 79 13.94 8.32 -1.73
N LEU A 80 13.20 7.71 -0.79
CA LEU A 80 12.78 8.38 0.44
C LEU A 80 13.97 8.73 1.34
N LEU A 81 14.96 7.86 1.50
CA LEU A 81 16.17 8.15 2.29
C LEU A 81 16.94 9.35 1.73
N ILE A 82 17.07 9.45 0.40
CA ILE A 82 17.69 10.61 -0.26
C ILE A 82 16.88 11.88 0.01
N LYS A 83 15.55 11.85 -0.14
CA LYS A 83 14.69 13.01 0.19
C LYS A 83 14.80 13.40 1.66
N ALA A 84 14.91 12.42 2.56
CA ALA A 84 15.03 12.65 3.99
C ALA A 84 16.37 13.32 4.33
N SER A 85 17.48 12.84 3.75
CA SER A 85 18.81 13.45 3.85
C SER A 85 18.81 14.90 3.38
N ARG A 86 18.04 15.21 2.34
CA ARG A 86 17.87 16.58 1.80
C ARG A 86 16.83 17.43 2.55
N ARG A 87 16.25 16.93 3.65
CA ARG A 87 15.17 17.59 4.43
C ARG A 87 13.92 17.93 3.58
N GLN A 88 13.65 17.14 2.55
CA GLN A 88 12.50 17.29 1.64
C GLN A 88 11.34 16.35 1.99
N LEU A 89 11.42 15.65 3.13
CA LEU A 89 10.36 14.78 3.64
C LEU A 89 9.75 15.39 4.90
N SER A 90 8.43 15.35 4.97
CA SER A 90 7.72 15.64 6.20
C SER A 90 7.88 14.48 7.18
N TRP A 91 8.29 14.78 8.41
CA TRP A 91 8.31 13.81 9.50
C TRP A 91 6.92 13.44 10.01
N SER A 92 5.87 14.13 9.53
CA SER A 92 4.48 13.86 9.87
C SER A 92 3.93 12.51 9.39
N MET A 93 4.72 11.73 8.65
CA MET A 93 4.34 10.36 8.25
C MET A 93 4.99 9.29 9.11
N LEU A 94 5.85 9.67 10.07
CA LEU A 94 6.35 8.73 11.05
C LEU A 94 5.36 8.54 12.20
N PRO A 95 5.21 7.32 12.72
CA PRO A 95 4.45 7.07 13.93
C PRO A 95 4.98 7.92 15.09
N SER A 96 4.06 8.47 15.84
CA SER A 96 4.27 9.33 16.99
C SER A 96 3.45 8.82 18.18
N TRP A 97 3.69 9.38 19.37
CA TRP A 97 2.89 9.07 20.55
C TRP A 97 1.42 9.47 20.41
N GLN A 98 1.10 10.40 19.51
CA GLN A 98 -0.27 10.79 19.25
C GLN A 98 -1.05 9.64 18.60
N ASP A 99 -0.44 8.90 17.67
CA ASP A 99 -1.09 7.78 16.98
C ASP A 99 -1.55 6.68 17.95
N VAL A 100 -0.82 6.48 19.06
CA VAL A 100 -1.20 5.52 20.11
C VAL A 100 -2.42 6.00 20.89
N LYS A 101 -2.51 7.30 21.18
CA LYS A 101 -3.68 7.90 21.84
C LYS A 101 -4.90 7.81 20.93
N ASP A 102 -4.74 8.17 19.66
CA ASP A 102 -5.81 8.13 18.66
C ASP A 102 -6.31 6.70 18.45
N LEU A 103 -5.39 5.71 18.48
CA LEU A 103 -5.76 4.30 18.44
C LEU A 103 -6.61 3.88 19.65
N ALA A 104 -6.18 4.25 20.87
CA ALA A 104 -6.92 3.94 22.09
C ALA A 104 -8.31 4.60 22.10
N ASP A 105 -8.38 5.85 21.63
CA ASP A 105 -9.62 6.60 21.51
C ASP A 105 -10.57 5.99 20.46
N THR A 106 -10.04 5.56 19.30
CA THR A 106 -10.80 4.84 18.26
C THR A 106 -11.38 3.53 18.80
N ILE A 107 -10.56 2.75 19.52
CA ILE A 107 -10.98 1.49 20.15
C ILE A 107 -12.09 1.79 21.16
N GLY A 108 -11.88 2.77 22.05
CA GLY A 108 -12.88 3.18 23.04
C GLY A 108 -14.19 3.62 22.40
N TYR A 109 -14.14 4.33 21.27
CA TYR A 109 -15.32 4.70 20.49
C TYR A 109 -16.04 3.49 19.90
N TYR A 110 -15.32 2.56 19.25
CA TYR A 110 -15.93 1.35 18.66
C TYR A 110 -16.54 0.40 19.69
N PHE A 111 -16.02 0.38 20.91
CA PHE A 111 -16.60 -0.37 22.03
C PHE A 111 -17.66 0.43 22.81
N GLY A 112 -18.00 1.66 22.39
CA GLY A 112 -19.00 2.49 23.05
C GLY A 112 -18.59 3.05 24.42
N LEU A 113 -17.30 2.93 24.78
CA LEU A 113 -16.72 3.47 26.01
C LEU A 113 -16.47 4.99 25.92
N ARG A 114 -16.43 5.53 24.69
CA ARG A 114 -16.40 6.98 24.40
C ARG A 114 -17.52 7.37 23.44
N LYS A 115 -18.03 8.59 23.61
CA LYS A 115 -19.10 9.17 22.78
C LYS A 115 -18.58 9.84 21.50
N GLU A 116 -17.32 10.28 21.50
CA GLU A 116 -16.69 10.97 20.38
C GLU A 116 -15.45 10.18 19.90
N GLY A 117 -15.27 10.12 18.58
CA GLY A 117 -14.07 9.57 17.95
C GLY A 117 -12.88 10.54 18.04
N PRO A 118 -11.66 10.06 17.79
CA PRO A 118 -10.46 10.90 17.75
C PRO A 118 -10.47 11.91 16.60
#